data_AF-A0A924VF04-F1
#
_entry.id   AF-A0A924VF04-F1
#
_cell.length_a   1.000
_cell.length_b   1.000
_cell.length_c   1.000
_cell.angle_alpha   90.00
_cell.angle_beta   90.00
_cell.angle_gamma   90.00
#
_symmetry.space_group_name_H-M   'P 1'
#
loop_
_entity.id
_entity.type
_entity.pdbx_description
1 polymer ?
#
loop_
_entity_poly.entity_id
_entity_poly.type
_entity_poly.pdbx_seq_one_letter_code
_entity_poly.pdbx_strand_id
1 'polypeptide(L)'
;MTISNHNYISAAKAVELVRSGNRVFIHGSAATPVCLVEALQARHKELRDVELVSITTLGDVSFDRPEHRSSFFVNSLFVSEATRSVANSDDGDYIPIFLSQIPQLFRKQILPIDVAMVQVSTPDAHGYCSLGTSVDIARAAVDTAKYVIAQVNSSMPRTHGDGFIHVSKISAMVRHEA
;
A
#
# COMPACT_ATOMS: atom_id res chain seq x y z
N MET A 1 -0.36 13.45 -28.37
CA MET A 1 -0.65 12.96 -27.01
C MET A 1 -0.06 11.57 -26.91
N THR A 2 1.11 11.46 -26.26
CA THR A 2 1.90 10.23 -26.23
C THR A 2 1.27 9.25 -25.25
N ILE A 3 0.62 8.21 -25.79
CA ILE A 3 0.20 7.04 -25.03
C ILE A 3 1.49 6.32 -24.65
N SER A 4 2.00 6.58 -23.44
CA SER A 4 3.06 5.75 -22.88
C SER A 4 2.44 4.39 -22.57
N ASN A 5 2.85 3.38 -23.33
CA ASN A 5 2.31 2.02 -23.35
C ASN A 5 2.75 1.26 -22.08
N HIS A 6 2.38 1.76 -20.91
CA HIS A 6 2.60 1.09 -19.64
C HIS A 6 1.65 -0.10 -19.57
N ASN A 7 2.20 -1.29 -19.31
CA ASN A 7 1.42 -2.52 -19.26
C ASN A 7 0.58 -2.55 -17.98
N TYR A 8 -0.66 -2.08 -18.05
CA TYR A 8 -1.62 -2.19 -16.98
C TYR A 8 -2.15 -3.62 -16.88
N ILE A 9 -2.20 -4.16 -15.67
CA ILE A 9 -2.74 -5.49 -15.39
C ILE A 9 -3.93 -5.38 -14.42
N SER A 10 -4.69 -6.46 -14.27
CA SER A 10 -5.79 -6.50 -13.30
C SER A 10 -5.28 -6.45 -11.87
N ALA A 11 -6.09 -5.92 -10.95
CA ALA A 11 -5.78 -5.90 -9.52
C ALA A 11 -5.48 -7.31 -8.99
N ALA A 12 -6.32 -8.29 -9.35
CA ALA A 12 -6.13 -9.69 -9.01
C ALA A 12 -4.75 -10.23 -9.43
N LYS A 13 -4.30 -9.89 -10.65
CA LYS A 13 -2.99 -10.32 -11.14
C LYS A 13 -1.84 -9.59 -10.42
N ALA A 14 -2.02 -8.30 -10.14
CA ALA A 14 -1.00 -7.51 -9.46
C ALA A 14 -0.73 -8.01 -8.03
N VAL A 15 -1.79 -8.30 -7.27
CA VAL A 15 -1.65 -8.79 -5.89
C VAL A 15 -1.12 -10.23 -5.79
N GLU A 16 -0.93 -10.96 -6.90
CA GLU A 16 -0.20 -12.24 -6.92
C GLU A 16 1.27 -12.09 -6.49
N LEU A 17 1.83 -10.87 -6.57
CA LEU A 17 3.16 -10.56 -6.04
C LEU A 17 3.24 -10.73 -4.52
N VAL A 18 2.12 -10.62 -3.81
CA VAL A 18 2.04 -10.88 -2.36
C VAL A 18 2.05 -12.39 -2.12
N ARG A 19 2.95 -12.83 -1.24
CA ARG A 19 3.10 -14.20 -0.79
C ARG A 19 2.90 -14.30 0.72
N SER A 20 2.58 -15.50 1.20
CA SER A 20 2.51 -15.79 2.63
C SER A 20 3.80 -15.39 3.35
N GLY A 21 3.69 -14.84 4.56
CA GLY A 21 4.82 -14.33 5.33
C GLY A 21 5.35 -12.96 4.88
N ASN A 22 4.76 -12.32 3.85
CA ASN A 22 5.18 -10.99 3.42
C ASN A 22 4.65 -9.91 4.37
N ARG A 23 5.46 -8.85 4.55
CA ARG A 23 4.98 -7.57 5.09
C ARG A 23 4.56 -6.65 3.97
N VAL A 24 3.30 -6.23 4.00
CA VAL A 24 2.68 -5.36 3.00
C VAL A 24 2.42 -3.99 3.60
N PHE A 25 3.01 -2.95 3.01
CA PHE A 25 2.65 -1.58 3.30
C PHE A 25 1.41 -1.17 2.51
N ILE A 26 0.43 -0.59 3.19
CA ILE A 26 -0.75 0.03 2.57
C ILE A 26 -0.62 1.54 2.71
N HIS A 27 -0.63 2.24 1.57
CA HIS A 27 -0.60 3.71 1.54
C HIS A 27 -1.80 4.30 2.30
N GLY A 28 -1.54 5.33 3.09
CA GLY A 28 -2.53 5.88 4.02
C GLY A 28 -3.37 7.04 3.47
N SER A 29 -4.28 7.49 4.33
CA SER A 29 -5.15 8.65 4.17
C SER A 29 -5.93 8.59 2.85
N ALA A 30 -6.10 9.72 2.18
CA ALA A 30 -6.82 9.80 0.90
C ALA A 30 -6.12 9.08 -0.27
N ALA A 31 -4.93 8.51 -0.04
CA ALA A 31 -4.19 7.72 -1.01
C ALA A 31 -4.35 6.20 -0.79
N THR A 32 -5.27 5.78 0.09
CA THR A 32 -5.55 4.36 0.32
C THR A 32 -5.98 3.67 -0.99
N PRO A 33 -5.23 2.67 -1.49
CA PRO A 33 -5.50 2.03 -2.77
C PRO A 33 -6.57 0.94 -2.61
N VAL A 34 -7.83 1.36 -2.46
CA VAL A 34 -8.97 0.48 -2.13
C VAL A 34 -9.08 -0.72 -3.07
N CYS A 35 -8.95 -0.52 -4.39
CA CYS A 35 -9.04 -1.61 -5.38
C CYS A 35 -7.95 -2.68 -5.18
N LEU A 36 -6.74 -2.29 -4.77
CA LEU A 36 -5.67 -3.24 -4.45
C LEU A 36 -5.93 -3.97 -3.14
N VAL A 37 -6.45 -3.27 -2.13
CA VAL A 37 -6.79 -3.85 -0.82
C VAL A 37 -7.90 -4.90 -0.97
N GLU A 38 -8.97 -4.58 -1.70
CA GLU A 38 -10.07 -5.51 -2.00
C GLU A 38 -9.55 -6.76 -2.73
N ALA A 39 -8.70 -6.57 -3.74
CA ALA A 39 -8.09 -7.68 -4.46
C ALA A 39 -7.21 -8.55 -3.55
N LEU A 40 -6.50 -7.95 -2.60
CA LEU A 40 -5.71 -8.68 -1.61
C LEU A 40 -6.60 -9.47 -0.64
N GLN A 41 -7.66 -8.87 -0.12
CA GLN A 41 -8.65 -9.52 0.76
C GLN A 41 -9.30 -10.75 0.09
N ALA A 42 -9.58 -10.67 -1.21
CA ALA A 42 -10.12 -11.79 -1.98
C ALA A 42 -9.20 -13.03 -1.97
N ARG A 43 -7.90 -12.86 -1.70
CA ARG A 43 -6.91 -13.94 -1.62
C ARG A 43 -6.74 -14.55 -0.23
N HIS A 44 -7.59 -14.22 0.75
CA HIS A 44 -7.49 -14.76 2.12
C HIS A 44 -7.39 -16.31 2.14
N LYS A 45 -8.10 -17.02 1.28
CA LYS A 45 -8.03 -18.50 1.27
C LYS A 45 -6.65 -19.06 0.91
N GLU A 46 -5.85 -18.29 0.18
CA GLU A 46 -4.54 -18.69 -0.36
C GLU A 46 -3.35 -18.24 0.52
N LEU A 47 -3.50 -17.15 1.27
CA LEU A 47 -2.41 -16.48 1.97
C LEU A 47 -2.41 -16.78 3.46
N ARG A 48 -1.22 -16.87 4.07
CA ARG A 48 -1.04 -17.04 5.52
C ARG A 48 0.03 -16.07 6.01
N ASP A 49 -0.12 -15.61 7.25
CA ASP A 49 0.89 -14.79 7.94
C ASP A 49 1.32 -13.54 7.15
N VAL A 50 0.40 -12.90 6.42
CA VAL A 50 0.67 -11.64 5.73
C VAL A 50 0.49 -10.50 6.73
N GLU A 51 1.59 -9.83 7.06
CA GLU A 51 1.56 -8.68 7.97
C GLU A 51 1.21 -7.41 7.20
N LEU A 52 0.20 -6.68 7.65
CA LEU A 52 -0.26 -5.43 7.04
C LEU A 52 0.17 -4.25 7.91
N VAL A 53 0.94 -3.33 7.32
CA VAL A 53 1.40 -2.12 8.02
C VAL A 53 0.91 -0.88 7.30
N SER A 54 0.34 0.05 8.06
CA SER A 54 -0.14 1.33 7.54
C SER A 54 -0.21 2.35 8.66
N ILE A 55 -0.33 3.62 8.27
CA ILE A 55 -0.93 4.65 9.13
C ILE A 55 -2.45 4.63 8.94
N THR A 56 -3.13 5.75 9.20
CA THR A 56 -4.56 5.92 8.92
C THR A 56 -4.91 5.45 7.50
N THR A 57 -5.87 4.56 7.35
CA THR A 57 -6.47 4.20 6.05
C THR A 57 -7.91 4.71 5.96
N LEU A 58 -8.42 4.90 4.74
CA LEU A 58 -9.78 5.36 4.45
C LEU A 58 -10.48 4.43 3.46
N GLY A 59 -11.80 4.27 3.61
CA GLY A 59 -12.64 3.36 2.81
C GLY A 59 -12.96 2.05 3.52
N ASP A 60 -13.68 1.14 2.84
CA ASP A 60 -13.97 -0.21 3.35
C ASP A 60 -12.75 -1.13 3.15
N VAL A 61 -11.72 -0.89 3.96
CA VAL A 61 -10.42 -1.59 3.89
C VAL A 61 -10.10 -2.35 5.18
N SER A 62 -11.14 -2.64 5.98
CA SER A 62 -10.99 -3.36 7.24
C SER A 62 -10.67 -4.83 7.03
N PHE A 63 -9.72 -5.35 7.79
CA PHE A 63 -9.36 -6.78 7.83
C PHE A 63 -9.97 -7.51 9.04
N ASP A 64 -10.89 -6.88 9.78
CA ASP A 64 -11.50 -7.45 11.00
C ASP A 64 -12.59 -8.51 10.72
N ARG A 65 -12.77 -8.92 9.46
CA ARG A 65 -13.72 -10.00 9.15
C ARG A 65 -13.13 -11.35 9.58
N PRO A 66 -13.90 -12.26 10.20
CA PRO A 66 -13.38 -13.55 10.67
C PRO A 66 -12.64 -14.38 9.61
N GLU A 67 -13.08 -14.28 8.34
CA GLU A 67 -12.45 -14.96 7.21
C GLU A 67 -11.02 -14.48 6.89
N HIS A 68 -10.64 -13.27 7.32
CA HIS A 68 -9.32 -12.68 7.07
C HIS A 68 -8.29 -13.02 8.16
N ARG A 69 -8.73 -13.36 9.38
CA ARG A 69 -7.88 -13.51 10.58
C ARG A 69 -6.81 -14.59 10.47
N SER A 70 -7.08 -15.65 9.72
CA SER A 70 -6.10 -16.73 9.49
C SER A 70 -5.00 -16.37 8.46
N SER A 71 -5.17 -15.25 7.77
CA SER A 71 -4.42 -14.92 6.56
C SER A 71 -3.62 -13.63 6.71
N PHE A 72 -4.22 -12.66 7.40
CA PHE A 72 -3.71 -11.31 7.55
C PHE A 72 -3.61 -10.95 9.02
N PHE A 73 -2.50 -10.31 9.38
CA PHE A 73 -2.26 -9.74 10.70
C PHE A 73 -2.05 -8.23 10.56
N VAL A 74 -2.92 -7.42 11.16
CA VAL A 74 -2.80 -5.96 11.06
C VAL A 74 -1.87 -5.45 12.14
N ASN A 75 -0.73 -4.89 11.75
CA ASN A 75 0.22 -4.27 12.66
C ASN A 75 0.26 -2.76 12.41
N SER A 76 -0.61 -2.03 13.12
CA SER A 76 -0.87 -0.62 12.85
C SER A 76 0.26 0.28 13.35
N LEU A 77 0.69 1.23 12.51
CA LEU A 77 1.63 2.30 12.90
C LEU A 77 0.90 3.58 13.30
N PHE A 78 -0.43 3.63 13.07
CA PHE A 78 -1.33 4.67 13.53
C PHE A 78 -2.77 4.14 13.49
N VAL A 79 -3.38 3.91 14.65
CA VAL A 79 -4.72 3.31 14.72
C VAL A 79 -5.78 4.33 14.28
N SER A 80 -6.57 3.97 13.26
CA SER A 80 -7.74 4.73 12.80
C SER A 80 -9.02 3.90 12.93
N GLU A 81 -10.16 4.45 12.51
CA GLU A 81 -11.46 3.75 12.55
C GLU A 81 -11.40 2.36 11.90
N ALA A 82 -10.81 2.24 10.70
CA ALA A 82 -10.74 1.00 9.94
C ALA A 82 -9.91 -0.12 10.62
N THR A 83 -8.96 0.24 11.49
CA THR A 83 -8.05 -0.71 12.15
C THR A 83 -8.28 -0.81 13.67
N ARG A 84 -9.16 0.02 14.25
CA ARG A 84 -9.33 0.10 15.70
C ARG A 84 -9.83 -1.19 16.32
N SER A 85 -10.80 -1.85 15.69
CA SER A 85 -11.38 -3.08 16.24
C SER A 85 -10.37 -4.24 16.22
N VAL A 86 -9.70 -4.47 15.08
CA VAL A 86 -8.69 -5.51 14.94
C VAL A 86 -7.46 -5.27 15.82
N ALA A 87 -7.03 -4.02 16.00
CA ALA A 87 -5.93 -3.69 16.91
C ALA A 87 -6.28 -3.89 18.41
N ASN A 88 -7.57 -4.06 18.74
CA ASN A 88 -8.04 -4.41 20.09
C ASN A 88 -8.47 -5.90 20.18
N SER A 89 -8.13 -6.73 19.21
CA SER A 89 -8.35 -8.18 19.24
C SER A 89 -7.02 -8.94 19.20
N ASP A 90 -7.07 -10.27 19.32
CA ASP A 90 -5.88 -11.12 19.19
C ASP A 90 -5.35 -11.23 17.74
N ASP A 91 -6.04 -10.59 16.78
CA ASP A 91 -5.78 -10.68 15.34
C ASP A 91 -5.06 -9.44 14.77
N GLY A 92 -4.67 -8.50 15.64
CA GLY A 92 -3.93 -7.30 15.26
C GLY A 92 -3.15 -6.70 16.43
N ASP A 93 -2.29 -5.75 16.10
CA ASP A 93 -1.41 -5.07 17.06
C ASP A 93 -1.16 -3.62 16.64
N TYR A 94 -0.49 -2.88 17.52
CA TYR A 94 -0.09 -1.50 17.34
C TYR A 94 1.38 -1.30 17.73
N ILE A 95 2.16 -0.75 16.80
CA ILE A 95 3.55 -0.33 17.08
C ILE A 95 3.54 1.14 17.52
N PRO A 96 3.84 1.45 18.81
CA PRO A 96 3.96 2.82 19.27
C PRO A 96 5.25 3.46 18.73
N ILE A 97 5.10 4.40 17.80
CA ILE A 97 6.23 5.13 17.22
C ILE A 97 5.81 6.53 16.76
N PHE A 98 6.74 7.48 16.82
CA PHE A 98 6.54 8.79 16.23
C PHE A 98 6.48 8.71 14.69
N LEU A 99 5.51 9.38 14.08
CA LEU A 99 5.31 9.40 12.63
C LEU A 99 6.60 9.75 11.85
N SER A 100 7.41 10.68 12.37
CA SER A 100 8.69 11.10 11.78
C SER A 100 9.78 10.02 11.83
N GLN A 101 9.66 9.03 12.72
CA GLN A 101 10.62 7.95 12.89
C GLN A 101 10.26 6.68 12.11
N ILE A 102 9.01 6.51 11.69
CA ILE A 102 8.58 5.37 10.88
C ILE A 102 9.45 5.17 9.62
N PRO A 103 9.80 6.21 8.83
CA PRO A 103 10.68 6.04 7.68
C PRO A 103 12.02 5.40 8.01
N GLN A 104 12.55 5.61 9.23
CA GLN A 104 13.80 5.00 9.66
C GLN A 104 13.64 3.51 9.94
N LEU A 105 12.47 3.03 10.38
CA LEU A 105 12.23 1.59 10.54
C LEU A 105 12.38 0.85 9.21
N PHE A 106 11.81 1.41 8.14
CA PHE A 106 11.88 0.84 6.80
C PHE A 106 13.30 0.90 6.25
N ARG A 107 13.95 2.09 6.31
CA ARG A 107 15.30 2.30 5.78
C ARG A 107 16.37 1.47 6.50
N LYS A 108 16.24 1.28 7.81
CA LYS A 108 17.17 0.46 8.61
C LYS A 108 16.81 -1.02 8.63
N GLN A 109 15.78 -1.44 7.88
CA GLN A 109 15.32 -2.83 7.81
C GLN A 109 14.92 -3.41 9.19
N ILE A 110 14.50 -2.56 10.13
CA ILE A 110 13.92 -2.98 11.41
C ILE A 110 12.50 -3.51 11.18
N LEU A 111 11.76 -2.85 10.28
CA LEU A 111 10.44 -3.27 9.81
C LEU A 111 10.49 -3.37 8.27
N PRO A 112 11.13 -4.41 7.71
CA PRO A 112 11.37 -4.50 6.28
C PRO A 112 10.06 -4.69 5.52
N ILE A 113 9.88 -3.96 4.41
CA ILE A 113 8.69 -4.04 3.56
C ILE A 113 8.96 -4.95 2.37
N ASP A 114 8.13 -5.97 2.18
CA ASP A 114 8.24 -6.83 0.99
C ASP A 114 7.47 -6.22 -0.18
N VAL A 115 6.24 -5.76 0.07
CA VAL A 115 5.36 -5.19 -0.96
C VAL A 115 4.81 -3.85 -0.48
N ALA A 116 4.94 -2.80 -1.29
CA ALA A 116 4.26 -1.53 -1.07
C ALA A 116 3.10 -1.40 -2.06
N MET A 117 1.87 -1.31 -1.53
CA MET A 117 0.67 -0.99 -2.32
C MET A 117 0.39 0.51 -2.18
N VAL A 118 0.45 1.24 -3.28
CA VAL A 118 0.33 2.71 -3.31
C VAL A 118 -0.67 3.18 -4.34
N GLN A 119 -1.30 4.34 -4.11
CA GLN A 119 -2.06 5.05 -5.14
C GLN A 119 -1.22 6.20 -5.69
N VAL A 120 -1.21 6.35 -7.02
CA VAL A 120 -0.41 7.37 -7.71
C VAL A 120 -1.19 8.03 -8.84
N SER A 121 -0.74 9.22 -9.25
CA SER A 121 -1.21 9.88 -10.48
C SER A 121 -0.84 9.08 -11.73
N THR A 122 -1.43 9.44 -12.86
CA THR A 122 -0.96 8.96 -14.17
C THR A 122 0.52 9.36 -14.40
N PRO A 123 1.31 8.50 -15.08
CA PRO A 123 2.68 8.84 -15.44
C PRO A 123 2.70 9.96 -16.46
N ASP A 124 3.63 10.90 -16.29
CA ASP A 124 3.88 11.95 -17.28
C ASP A 124 4.71 11.47 -18.49
N ALA A 125 5.06 12.40 -19.37
CA ALA A 125 5.87 12.12 -20.57
C ALA A 125 7.29 11.61 -20.25
N HIS A 126 7.77 11.81 -19.02
CA HIS A 126 9.08 11.37 -18.54
C HIS A 126 8.98 10.10 -17.69
N GLY A 127 7.79 9.48 -17.60
CA GLY A 127 7.58 8.25 -16.83
C GLY A 127 7.48 8.47 -15.32
N TYR A 128 7.19 9.69 -14.85
CA TYR A 128 7.00 9.95 -13.42
C TYR A 128 5.52 10.00 -13.04
N CYS A 129 5.15 9.19 -12.05
CA CYS A 129 3.92 9.32 -11.29
C CYS A 129 4.16 10.16 -10.01
N SER A 130 3.09 10.58 -9.35
CA SER A 130 3.11 11.28 -8.06
C SER A 130 2.32 10.49 -7.01
N LEU A 131 2.86 10.36 -5.79
CA LEU A 131 2.15 9.87 -4.59
C LEU A 131 0.97 10.76 -4.17
N GLY A 132 0.94 12.00 -4.67
CA GLY A 132 -0.21 12.88 -4.56
C GLY A 132 -0.43 13.38 -3.14
N THR A 133 -1.60 13.07 -2.59
CA THR A 133 -2.10 13.66 -1.33
C THR A 133 -1.36 13.18 -0.08
N SER A 134 -0.58 12.10 -0.17
CA SER A 134 0.10 11.49 0.97
C SER A 134 1.51 11.05 0.53
N VAL A 135 2.54 11.76 0.99
CA VAL A 135 3.95 11.40 0.75
C VAL A 135 4.53 10.72 2.00
N ASP A 136 4.36 11.39 3.14
CA ASP A 136 4.63 10.90 4.51
C ASP A 136 5.65 9.75 4.63
N ILE A 137 5.20 8.60 5.10
CA ILE A 137 5.99 7.38 5.25
C ILE A 137 5.96 6.54 3.96
N ALA A 138 4.98 6.79 3.08
CA ALA A 138 4.83 6.08 1.81
C ALA A 138 6.07 6.22 0.92
N ARG A 139 6.74 7.37 0.94
CA ARG A 139 7.99 7.56 0.21
C ARG A 139 9.05 6.53 0.62
N ALA A 140 9.25 6.37 1.93
CA ALA A 140 10.23 5.42 2.45
C ALA A 140 9.81 3.97 2.20
N ALA A 141 8.52 3.66 2.26
CA ALA A 141 8.00 2.33 1.91
C ALA A 141 8.31 1.99 0.45
N VAL A 142 8.01 2.90 -0.50
CA VAL A 142 8.31 2.70 -1.93
C VAL A 142 9.81 2.56 -2.19
N ASP A 143 10.65 3.35 -1.53
CA ASP A 143 12.10 3.32 -1.74
C ASP A 143 12.75 2.02 -1.26
N THR A 144 12.14 1.34 -0.28
CA THR A 144 12.72 0.19 0.42
C THR A 144 12.02 -1.14 0.12
N ALA A 145 10.80 -1.11 -0.41
CA ALA A 145 10.03 -2.32 -0.73
C ALA A 145 10.69 -3.12 -1.86
N LYS A 146 10.59 -4.45 -1.78
CA LYS A 146 11.06 -5.35 -2.86
C LYS A 146 10.18 -5.22 -4.11
N TYR A 147 8.88 -5.10 -3.91
CA TYR A 147 7.89 -4.89 -4.97
C TYR A 147 7.02 -3.68 -4.68
N VAL A 148 6.72 -2.90 -5.72
CA VAL A 148 5.78 -1.78 -5.65
C VAL A 148 4.62 -2.05 -6.58
N ILE A 149 3.41 -2.10 -6.02
CA ILE A 149 2.16 -2.24 -6.77
C ILE A 149 1.46 -0.89 -6.73
N ALA A 150 1.22 -0.29 -7.90
CA ALA A 150 0.64 1.03 -8.01
C ALA A 150 -0.78 0.97 -8.58
N GLN A 151 -1.74 1.48 -7.81
CA GLN A 151 -3.05 1.88 -8.30
C GLN A 151 -2.92 3.25 -8.96
N VAL A 152 -3.10 3.31 -10.27
CA VAL A 152 -3.00 4.53 -11.05
C VAL A 152 -4.40 5.13 -11.21
N ASN A 153 -4.58 6.32 -10.64
CA ASN A 153 -5.84 7.07 -10.63
C ASN A 153 -5.61 8.44 -11.30
N SER A 154 -6.40 8.79 -12.32
CA SER A 154 -6.28 10.08 -13.00
C SER A 154 -6.71 11.27 -12.15
N SER A 155 -7.56 11.03 -11.13
CA SER A 155 -7.99 12.03 -10.15
C SER A 155 -6.96 12.27 -9.04
N MET A 156 -5.93 11.42 -8.90
CA MET A 156 -4.87 11.65 -7.91
C MET A 156 -4.03 12.88 -8.32
N PRO A 157 -3.99 13.95 -7.52
CA PRO A 157 -3.26 15.16 -7.87
C PRO A 157 -1.76 14.91 -8.01
N ARG A 158 -1.13 15.59 -8.97
CA ARG A 158 0.32 15.58 -9.15
C ARG A 158 0.96 16.65 -8.27
N THR A 159 1.16 16.33 -7.00
CA THR A 159 1.77 17.24 -6.01
C THR A 159 3.27 17.39 -6.26
N HIS A 160 3.81 18.56 -5.94
CA HIS A 160 5.26 18.82 -5.99
C HIS A 160 5.96 18.34 -4.71
N GLY A 161 7.29 18.29 -4.75
CA GLY A 161 8.13 17.82 -3.64
C GLY A 161 8.62 16.40 -3.86
N ASP A 162 8.77 15.62 -2.79
CA ASP A 162 9.42 14.30 -2.82
C ASP A 162 8.50 13.15 -3.27
N GLY A 163 7.26 13.47 -3.69
CA GLY A 163 6.23 12.50 -4.07
C GLY A 163 6.44 11.82 -5.42
N PHE A 164 7.44 12.21 -6.21
CA PHE A 164 7.66 11.66 -7.55
C PHE A 164 8.29 10.26 -7.53
N ILE A 165 7.67 9.33 -8.27
CA ILE A 165 8.13 7.96 -8.44
C ILE A 165 8.17 7.65 -9.94
N HIS A 166 9.32 7.20 -10.43
CA HIS A 166 9.46 6.77 -11.82
C HIS A 166 8.87 5.37 -12.01
N VAL A 167 8.20 5.12 -13.13
CA VAL A 167 7.57 3.83 -13.45
C VAL A 167 8.51 2.64 -13.39
N SER A 168 9.83 2.83 -13.58
CA SER A 168 10.82 1.76 -13.43
C SER A 168 10.95 1.21 -12.01
N LYS A 169 10.41 1.91 -11.01
CA LYS A 169 10.31 1.43 -9.63
C LYS A 169 9.05 0.62 -9.37
N ILE A 170 8.08 0.64 -10.28
CA ILE A 170 6.78 0.00 -10.11
C ILE A 170 6.82 -1.39 -10.74
N SER A 171 6.54 -2.40 -9.93
CA SER A 171 6.51 -3.81 -10.35
C SER A 171 5.21 -4.19 -11.06
N ALA A 172 4.09 -3.56 -10.68
CA ALA A 172 2.78 -3.79 -11.29
C ALA A 172 1.94 -2.50 -11.26
N MET A 173 1.28 -2.18 -12.37
CA MET A 173 0.39 -1.02 -12.49
C MET A 173 -1.04 -1.49 -12.73
N VAL A 174 -1.97 -0.96 -11.95
CA VAL A 174 -3.42 -1.24 -12.04
C VAL A 174 -4.12 0.08 -12.27
N ARG A 175 -4.88 0.20 -13.36
CA ARG A 175 -5.69 1.40 -13.60
C ARG A 175 -6.99 1.28 -12.82
N HIS A 176 -7.28 2.26 -11.98
CA HIS A 176 -8.55 2.36 -11.24
C HIS A 176 -8.85 3.82 -10.97
N GLU A 177 -10.01 4.27 -11.46
CA GLU A 177 -10.54 5.59 -11.19
C GLU A 177 -11.46 5.48 -9.97
N ALA A 178 -11.23 6.30 -8.94
CA ALA A 178 -12.03 6.37 -7.72
C ALA A 178 -12.86 7.65 -7.69
#